data_AF-A0A6I9Y2M1-F1
#
_entry.id   AF-A0A6I9Y2M1-F1
#
_cell.length_a   1.000
_cell.length_b   1.000
_cell.length_c   1.000
_cell.angle_alpha   90.00
_cell.angle_beta   90.00
_cell.angle_gamma   90.00
#
_symmetry.space_group_name_H-M   'P 1'
#
loop_
_entity.id
_entity.type
_entity.pdbx_description
1 polymer ?
#
loop_
_entity_poly.entity_id
_entity_poly.type
_entity_poly.pdbx_seq_one_letter_code
_entity_poly.pdbx_strand_id
1 'polypeptide(L)'
;MAAFPCSQTGLLAWMLLLLLLSSSEVQRRRCTTPSIDFGNMESTDGLLLGDKVTFSCNEGYILIGSPTLRCVLRFGKVDWDRSLPYCKSIFCTSPPLIANGDYEGGSSGEYHVFSAVTYWCKAGYSLIGQSTIACKVAENGRDGIWDSSPPECKKVKCLRPNIPNGRMPYGSRETYTYQHSIFIECSPGFTLVGSSTIYCDANSEWNPSVPQCVKN
;
A
#
# COMPACT_ATOMS: atom_id res chain seq x y z
N MET A 1 49.07 29.57 74.81
CA MET A 1 48.64 30.00 73.46
C MET A 1 49.59 29.38 72.45
N ALA A 2 49.12 28.37 71.73
CA ALA A 2 49.66 27.94 70.44
C ALA A 2 48.50 27.24 69.75
N ALA A 3 47.69 28.03 69.05
CA ALA A 3 46.67 27.52 68.15
C ALA A 3 47.39 26.96 66.93
N PHE A 4 47.35 25.63 66.76
CA PHE A 4 47.71 25.00 65.51
C PHE A 4 46.46 24.86 64.65
N PRO A 5 46.51 25.27 63.36
CA PRO A 5 45.33 25.38 62.52
C PRO A 5 44.77 23.99 62.20
N CYS A 6 43.47 23.83 62.40
CA CYS A 6 42.73 22.67 61.93
C CYS A 6 42.81 22.67 60.39
N SER A 7 43.63 21.80 59.81
CA SER A 7 43.82 21.70 58.37
C SER A 7 42.50 21.26 57.71
N GLN A 8 41.79 22.22 57.13
CA GLN A 8 40.56 22.02 56.34
C GLN A 8 40.78 21.16 55.08
N THR A 9 42.04 20.83 54.75
CA THR A 9 42.40 20.04 53.58
C THR A 9 42.02 18.56 53.71
N GLY A 10 41.93 18.02 54.94
CA GLY A 10 41.46 16.66 55.18
C GLY A 10 39.97 16.49 54.89
N LEU A 11 39.12 17.37 55.42
CA LEU A 11 37.67 17.30 55.23
C LEU A 11 37.27 17.50 53.76
N LEU A 12 37.94 18.39 53.03
CA LEU A 12 37.69 18.59 51.60
C LEU A 12 38.14 17.39 50.76
N ALA A 13 39.26 16.74 51.11
CA ALA A 13 39.71 15.53 50.42
C ALA A 13 38.76 14.33 50.67
N TRP A 14 38.23 14.18 51.90
CA TRP A 14 37.23 13.16 52.22
C TRP A 14 35.85 13.47 51.61
N MET A 15 35.43 14.73 51.55
CA MET A 15 34.22 15.13 50.83
C MET A 15 34.36 14.95 49.31
N LEU A 16 35.52 15.25 48.73
CA LEU A 16 35.82 14.96 47.32
C LEU A 16 35.84 13.45 47.05
N LEU A 17 36.38 12.63 47.95
CA LEU A 17 36.32 11.17 47.84
C LEU A 17 34.87 10.64 47.95
N LEU A 18 34.06 11.17 48.86
CA LEU A 18 32.62 10.84 48.97
C LEU A 18 31.80 11.33 47.77
N LEU A 19 32.17 12.46 47.16
CA LEU A 19 31.59 12.98 45.91
C LEU A 19 32.05 12.20 44.66
N LEU A 20 33.27 11.64 44.67
CA LEU A 20 33.80 10.75 43.63
C LEU A 20 33.27 9.31 43.77
N LEU A 21 33.01 8.85 45.00
CA LEU A 21 32.32 7.60 45.30
C LEU A 21 30.81 7.71 44.99
N SER A 22 30.18 8.86 45.20
CA SER A 22 28.77 9.07 44.81
C SER A 22 28.59 9.30 43.31
N SER A 23 29.61 9.80 42.60
CA SER A 23 29.56 9.98 41.15
C SER A 23 29.83 8.69 40.35
N SER A 24 30.40 7.67 40.98
CA SER A 24 30.68 6.36 40.35
C SER A 24 29.57 5.31 40.50
N GLU A 25 28.51 5.58 41.29
CA GLU A 25 27.35 4.67 41.44
C GLU A 25 26.05 5.16 40.77
N VAL A 26 26.08 6.23 39.96
CA VAL A 26 25.04 6.44 38.93
C VAL A 26 25.54 5.79 37.63
N GLN A 27 25.86 4.50 37.68
CA GLN A 27 25.93 3.69 36.46
C GLN A 27 24.51 3.75 35.89
N ARG A 28 24.27 4.59 34.87
CA ARG A 28 22.96 4.73 34.21
C ARG A 28 22.50 3.33 33.81
N ARG A 29 21.62 2.76 34.61
CA ARG A 29 20.99 1.45 34.42
C ARG A 29 20.11 1.56 33.19
N ARG A 30 20.68 1.20 32.03
CA ARG A 30 20.10 1.40 30.70
C ARG A 30 19.72 0.05 30.09
N CYS A 31 18.55 -0.02 29.47
CA CYS A 31 18.15 -1.16 28.66
C CYS A 31 18.88 -1.18 27.31
N THR A 32 19.03 -2.37 26.74
CA THR A 32 19.60 -2.53 25.39
C THR A 32 18.71 -1.83 24.38
N THR A 33 19.31 -1.12 23.41
CA THR A 33 18.57 -0.50 22.30
C THR A 33 17.84 -1.58 21.49
N PRO A 34 16.50 -1.62 21.53
CA PRO A 34 15.71 -2.52 20.72
C PRO A 34 15.90 -2.23 19.24
N SER A 35 15.95 -3.29 18.44
CA SER A 35 15.82 -3.22 16.99
C SER A 35 14.84 -4.29 16.57
N ILE A 36 13.90 -3.93 15.70
CA ILE A 36 12.92 -4.84 15.11
C ILE A 36 12.97 -4.69 13.60
N ASP A 37 12.92 -5.81 12.89
CA ASP A 37 12.91 -5.79 11.42
C ASP A 37 11.55 -5.25 10.91
N PHE A 38 11.60 -4.48 9.83
CA PHE A 38 10.41 -3.90 9.18
C PHE A 38 9.52 -3.04 10.11
N GLY A 39 10.11 -2.41 11.12
CA GLY A 39 9.43 -1.50 12.03
C GLY A 39 10.33 -0.42 12.59
N ASN A 40 9.73 0.49 13.35
CA ASN A 40 10.40 1.63 13.96
C ASN A 40 10.19 1.60 15.48
N MET A 41 11.19 2.12 16.20
CA MET A 41 11.12 2.34 17.63
C MET A 41 11.18 3.84 17.90
N GLU A 42 10.24 4.32 18.69
CA GLU A 42 10.17 5.70 19.15
C GLU A 42 10.39 5.76 20.67
N SER A 43 11.16 6.75 21.10
CA SER A 43 11.52 6.98 22.50
C SER A 43 11.55 8.47 22.79
N THR A 44 10.83 8.91 23.82
CA THR A 44 10.81 10.32 24.28
C THR A 44 11.94 10.63 25.26
N ASP A 45 12.28 9.69 26.15
CA ASP A 45 13.10 9.96 27.34
C ASP A 45 14.42 9.18 27.37
N GLY A 46 14.65 8.32 26.37
CA GLY A 46 15.84 7.50 26.25
C GLY A 46 15.56 6.05 26.60
N LEU A 47 16.56 5.38 27.18
CA LEU A 47 16.52 3.94 27.45
C LEU A 47 16.90 3.62 28.90
N LEU A 48 16.75 4.59 29.80
CA LEU A 48 17.06 4.46 31.22
C LEU A 48 15.96 3.70 31.95
N LEU A 49 16.29 3.18 33.13
CA LEU A 49 15.33 2.51 34.01
C LEU A 49 14.09 3.39 34.24
N GLY A 50 12.92 2.84 33.93
CA GLY A 50 11.62 3.52 34.01
C GLY A 50 11.11 4.05 32.67
N ASP A 51 12.00 4.30 31.70
CA ASP A 51 11.64 4.83 30.38
C ASP A 51 10.78 3.85 29.59
N LYS A 52 9.98 4.40 28.68
CA LYS A 52 9.14 3.63 27.77
C LYS A 52 9.56 3.87 26.34
N VAL A 53 9.46 2.82 25.56
CA VAL A 53 9.62 2.87 24.10
C VAL A 53 8.38 2.31 23.45
N THR A 54 7.98 2.90 22.33
CA THR A 54 6.83 2.48 21.55
C THR A 54 7.29 1.99 20.18
N PHE A 55 6.71 0.90 19.72
CA PHE A 55 7.02 0.27 18.44
C PHE A 55 5.87 0.41 17.46
N SER A 56 6.23 0.65 16.21
CA SER A 56 5.33 0.65 15.06
C SER A 56 5.93 -0.21 13.96
N CYS A 57 5.07 -0.78 13.10
CA CYS A 57 5.53 -1.51 11.92
C CYS A 57 5.45 -0.62 10.69
N ASN A 58 6.32 -0.88 9.72
CA ASN A 58 6.25 -0.26 8.40
C ASN A 58 4.95 -0.66 7.70
N GLU A 59 4.56 0.12 6.69
CA GLU A 59 3.37 -0.17 5.90
C GLU A 59 3.45 -1.59 5.27
N GLY A 60 2.34 -2.33 5.31
CA GLY A 60 2.30 -3.73 4.87
C GLY A 60 2.71 -4.76 5.94
N TYR A 61 2.96 -4.33 7.18
CA TYR A 61 3.27 -5.21 8.30
C TYR A 61 2.36 -4.93 9.50
N ILE A 62 2.03 -5.98 10.24
CA ILE A 62 1.29 -5.91 11.50
C ILE A 62 2.22 -6.19 12.69
N LEU A 63 2.09 -5.37 13.73
CA LEU A 63 2.83 -5.56 14.99
C LEU A 63 2.25 -6.72 15.79
N ILE A 64 3.08 -7.73 16.06
CA ILE A 64 2.75 -8.84 16.95
C ILE A 64 3.53 -8.69 18.26
N GLY A 65 2.80 -8.59 19.38
CA GLY A 65 3.37 -8.41 20.70
C GLY A 65 2.87 -7.14 21.40
N SER A 66 3.63 -6.66 22.39
CA SER A 66 3.29 -5.44 23.11
C SER A 66 3.85 -4.21 22.37
N PRO A 67 3.03 -3.19 22.03
CA PRO A 67 3.49 -2.00 21.30
C PRO A 67 4.33 -1.07 22.15
N THR A 68 4.26 -1.19 23.48
CA THR A 68 5.05 -0.38 24.39
C THR A 68 5.76 -1.28 25.37
N LEU A 69 7.06 -1.07 25.53
CA LEU A 69 7.89 -1.74 26.52
C LEU A 69 8.42 -0.72 27.53
N ARG A 70 8.62 -1.17 28.76
CA ARG A 70 9.21 -0.36 29.82
C ARG A 70 10.55 -0.95 30.24
N CYS A 71 11.55 -0.10 30.39
CA CYS A 71 12.83 -0.50 30.95
C CYS A 71 12.68 -0.72 32.46
N VAL A 72 12.93 -1.93 32.95
CA VAL A 72 12.70 -2.31 34.36
C VAL A 72 13.91 -3.05 34.93
N LEU A 73 13.96 -3.13 36.27
CA LEU A 73 14.94 -3.94 36.98
C LEU A 73 14.28 -5.28 37.36
N ARG A 74 14.72 -6.37 36.75
CA ARG A 74 14.28 -7.73 37.08
C ARG A 74 15.46 -8.56 37.53
N PHE A 75 15.34 -9.16 38.72
CA PHE A 75 16.38 -10.04 39.28
C PHE A 75 17.78 -9.39 39.29
N GLY A 76 17.86 -8.09 39.58
CA GLY A 76 19.11 -7.33 39.59
C GLY A 76 19.65 -6.92 38.22
N LYS A 77 19.03 -7.35 37.10
CA LYS A 77 19.38 -6.97 35.73
C LYS A 77 18.38 -5.93 35.18
N VAL A 78 18.91 -4.94 34.48
CA VAL A 78 18.11 -3.93 33.76
C VAL A 78 17.77 -4.51 32.40
N ASP A 79 16.48 -4.67 32.13
CA ASP A 79 15.98 -5.25 30.89
C ASP A 79 14.56 -4.77 30.58
N TRP A 80 14.08 -5.07 29.39
CA TRP A 80 12.70 -4.79 29.02
C TRP A 80 11.73 -5.65 29.83
N ASP A 81 10.56 -5.08 30.15
CA ASP A 81 9.53 -5.77 30.90
C ASP A 81 8.86 -6.90 30.10
N ARG A 82 8.99 -6.91 28.78
CA ARG A 82 8.48 -7.99 27.94
C ARG A 82 9.46 -8.26 26.80
N SER A 83 9.22 -9.36 26.09
CA SER A 83 9.93 -9.64 24.84
C SER A 83 9.65 -8.56 23.81
N LEU A 84 10.63 -8.29 22.95
CA LEU A 84 10.47 -7.38 21.82
C LEU A 84 9.31 -7.86 20.92
N PRO A 85 8.46 -6.93 20.43
CA PRO A 85 7.49 -7.26 19.40
C PRO A 85 8.21 -7.53 18.07
N TYR A 86 7.50 -8.11 17.10
CA TYR A 86 8.00 -8.28 15.74
C TYR A 86 6.94 -7.90 14.71
N CYS A 87 7.40 -7.48 13.53
CA CYS A 87 6.53 -7.11 12.43
C CYS A 87 6.30 -8.30 11.52
N LYS A 88 5.05 -8.75 11.43
CA LYS A 88 4.64 -9.83 10.53
C LYS A 88 4.11 -9.24 9.23
N SER A 89 4.58 -9.73 8.09
CA SER A 89 4.10 -9.27 6.79
C SER A 89 2.62 -9.63 6.58
N ILE A 90 1.89 -8.72 5.96
CA ILE A 90 0.49 -8.89 5.56
C ILE A 90 0.46 -9.36 4.11
N PHE A 91 -0.42 -10.33 3.83
CA PHE A 91 -0.58 -10.92 2.51
C PHE A 91 -2.04 -10.86 2.07
N CYS A 92 -2.26 -10.65 0.78
CA CYS A 92 -3.54 -10.92 0.14
C CYS A 92 -3.68 -12.42 -0.16
N THR A 93 -4.93 -12.87 -0.20
CA THR A 93 -5.26 -14.17 -0.77
C THR A 93 -4.94 -14.20 -2.27
N SER A 94 -4.85 -15.40 -2.85
CA SER A 94 -4.69 -15.56 -4.29
C SER A 94 -5.73 -14.73 -5.06
N PRO A 95 -5.32 -14.02 -6.14
CA PRO A 95 -6.25 -13.25 -6.95
C PRO A 95 -7.41 -14.11 -7.47
N PRO A 96 -8.64 -13.57 -7.53
CA PRO A 96 -9.78 -14.32 -8.04
C PRO A 96 -9.58 -14.78 -9.49
N LEU A 97 -9.85 -16.06 -9.77
CA LEU A 97 -9.85 -16.55 -11.14
C LEU A 97 -11.04 -15.97 -11.93
N ILE A 98 -10.81 -15.63 -13.20
CA ILE A 98 -11.84 -15.10 -14.10
C ILE A 98 -12.11 -16.06 -15.26
N ALA A 99 -13.37 -16.15 -15.69
CA ALA A 99 -13.74 -16.96 -16.83
C ALA A 99 -13.13 -16.38 -18.12
N ASN A 100 -12.57 -17.23 -18.98
CA ASN A 100 -11.95 -16.84 -20.25
C ASN A 100 -10.80 -15.82 -20.12
N GLY A 101 -10.16 -15.75 -18.96
CA GLY A 101 -8.96 -14.97 -18.75
C GLY A 101 -7.99 -15.70 -17.81
N ASP A 102 -6.89 -15.03 -17.54
CA ASP A 102 -5.86 -15.41 -16.58
C ASP A 102 -5.16 -14.13 -16.07
N TYR A 103 -4.19 -14.26 -15.17
CA TYR A 103 -3.40 -13.13 -14.70
C TYR A 103 -1.91 -13.44 -14.62
N GLU A 104 -1.10 -12.39 -14.67
CA GLU A 104 0.34 -12.43 -14.43
C GLU A 104 0.72 -11.48 -13.29
N GLY A 105 1.92 -11.66 -12.73
CA GLY A 105 2.40 -10.89 -11.59
C GLY A 105 2.13 -11.59 -10.26
N GLY A 106 3.14 -11.60 -9.40
CA GLY A 106 3.15 -12.25 -8.09
C GLY A 106 3.84 -13.61 -8.07
N SER A 107 4.57 -13.86 -6.99
CA SER A 107 5.19 -15.15 -6.66
C SER A 107 4.12 -16.12 -6.18
N SER A 108 4.09 -17.31 -6.77
CA SER A 108 3.21 -18.46 -6.49
C SER A 108 2.71 -18.55 -5.03
N GLY A 109 1.56 -17.92 -4.75
CA GLY A 109 0.83 -18.07 -3.48
C GLY A 109 1.13 -17.04 -2.39
N GLU A 110 2.11 -16.14 -2.56
CA GLU A 110 2.46 -15.12 -1.57
C GLU A 110 2.41 -13.72 -2.18
N TYR A 111 1.29 -13.01 -1.94
CA TYR A 111 1.05 -11.66 -2.44
C TYR A 111 1.17 -10.66 -1.31
N HIS A 112 2.38 -10.12 -1.10
CA HIS A 112 2.60 -9.06 -0.11
C HIS A 112 1.79 -7.81 -0.46
N VAL A 113 1.49 -6.99 0.54
CA VAL A 113 0.99 -5.62 0.32
C VAL A 113 1.88 -4.90 -0.70
N PHE A 114 1.26 -4.15 -1.60
CA PHE A 114 1.81 -3.52 -2.81
C PHE A 114 2.14 -4.45 -3.98
N SER A 115 1.98 -5.77 -3.84
CA SER A 115 2.00 -6.67 -5.00
C SER A 115 0.85 -6.31 -5.94
N ALA A 116 1.10 -6.36 -7.25
CA ALA A 116 0.07 -6.13 -8.26
C ALA A 116 0.02 -7.31 -9.23
N VAL A 117 -1.19 -7.61 -9.68
CA VAL A 117 -1.43 -8.62 -10.72
C VAL A 117 -2.19 -8.00 -11.88
N THR A 118 -1.85 -8.40 -13.09
CA THR A 118 -2.46 -7.92 -14.32
C THR A 118 -3.18 -9.04 -15.03
N TYR A 119 -4.49 -8.88 -15.19
CA TYR A 119 -5.35 -9.81 -15.90
C TYR A 119 -5.27 -9.59 -17.41
N TRP A 120 -5.47 -10.68 -18.14
CA TRP A 120 -5.63 -10.69 -19.57
C TRP A 120 -6.70 -11.70 -19.99
N CYS A 121 -7.31 -11.46 -21.16
CA CYS A 121 -8.35 -12.32 -21.69
C CYS A 121 -7.82 -13.24 -22.79
N LYS A 122 -8.35 -14.46 -22.84
CA LYS A 122 -8.09 -15.41 -23.93
C LYS A 122 -8.52 -14.83 -25.28
N ALA A 123 -7.94 -15.34 -26.35
CA ALA A 123 -8.21 -14.88 -27.71
C ALA A 123 -9.72 -14.84 -28.02
N GLY A 124 -10.18 -13.71 -28.55
CA GLY A 124 -11.58 -13.48 -28.92
C GLY A 124 -12.47 -12.91 -27.81
N TYR A 125 -11.92 -12.64 -26.62
CA TYR A 125 -12.58 -11.94 -25.52
C TYR A 125 -11.94 -10.57 -25.30
N SER A 126 -12.75 -9.62 -24.84
CA SER A 126 -12.34 -8.28 -24.45
C SER A 126 -12.39 -8.15 -22.93
N LEU A 127 -11.38 -7.49 -22.36
CA LEU A 127 -11.27 -7.22 -20.93
C LEU A 127 -12.11 -6.00 -20.56
N ILE A 128 -13.08 -6.18 -19.67
CA ILE A 128 -13.99 -5.14 -19.19
C ILE A 128 -13.69 -4.86 -17.72
N GLY A 129 -13.30 -3.63 -17.40
CA GLY A 129 -12.92 -3.21 -16.04
C GLY A 129 -11.42 -2.91 -15.93
N GLN A 130 -10.93 -2.82 -14.69
CA GLN A 130 -9.53 -2.54 -14.41
C GLN A 130 -8.67 -3.78 -14.65
N SER A 131 -7.68 -3.69 -15.53
CA SER A 131 -6.81 -4.83 -15.87
C SER A 131 -5.85 -5.19 -14.74
N THR A 132 -5.49 -4.26 -13.88
CA THR A 132 -4.49 -4.46 -12.83
C THR A 132 -5.08 -4.16 -11.46
N ILE A 133 -4.94 -5.10 -10.53
CA ILE A 133 -5.35 -4.94 -9.13
C ILE A 133 -4.13 -5.06 -8.23
N ALA A 134 -4.13 -4.33 -7.12
CA ALA A 134 -3.04 -4.26 -6.16
C ALA A 134 -3.48 -4.73 -4.77
N CYS A 135 -2.58 -5.42 -4.07
CA CYS A 135 -2.79 -5.83 -2.70
C CYS A 135 -2.58 -4.63 -1.76
N LYS A 136 -3.58 -4.33 -0.93
CA LYS A 136 -3.51 -3.27 0.08
C LYS A 136 -3.83 -3.81 1.47
N VAL A 137 -3.50 -3.03 2.50
CA VAL A 137 -3.96 -3.32 3.86
C VAL A 137 -5.46 -3.05 3.94
N ALA A 138 -6.23 -3.98 4.50
CA ALA A 138 -7.65 -3.81 4.75
C ALA A 138 -7.90 -2.74 5.84
N GLU A 139 -9.12 -2.23 5.92
CA GLU A 139 -9.49 -1.18 6.88
C GLU A 139 -9.26 -1.58 8.35
N ASN A 140 -9.26 -2.88 8.64
CA ASN A 140 -8.96 -3.40 9.97
C ASN A 140 -7.47 -3.31 10.37
N GLY A 141 -6.58 -2.97 9.43
CA GLY A 141 -5.14 -2.85 9.64
C GLY A 141 -4.41 -4.18 9.84
N ARG A 142 -5.05 -5.33 9.59
CA ARG A 142 -4.50 -6.66 9.89
C ARG A 142 -4.46 -7.61 8.71
N ASP A 143 -5.42 -7.48 7.80
CA ASP A 143 -5.57 -8.37 6.66
C ASP A 143 -5.15 -7.69 5.36
N GLY A 144 -4.77 -8.48 4.36
CA GLY A 144 -4.55 -8.01 3.00
C GLY A 144 -5.83 -8.16 2.18
N ILE A 145 -6.16 -7.14 1.39
CA ILE A 145 -7.29 -7.15 0.47
C ILE A 145 -6.89 -6.58 -0.89
N TRP A 146 -7.49 -7.09 -1.96
CA TRP A 146 -7.35 -6.49 -3.29
C TRP A 146 -8.05 -5.13 -3.37
N ASP A 147 -7.43 -4.17 -4.02
CA ASP A 147 -7.90 -2.79 -4.08
C ASP A 147 -9.18 -2.60 -4.91
N SER A 148 -9.36 -3.45 -5.92
CA SER A 148 -10.45 -3.45 -6.88
C SER A 148 -10.98 -4.87 -7.12
N SER A 149 -12.22 -4.96 -7.63
CA SER A 149 -12.79 -6.23 -8.12
C SER A 149 -12.07 -6.71 -9.38
N PRO A 150 -11.99 -8.04 -9.61
CA PRO A 150 -11.38 -8.56 -10.84
C PRO A 150 -12.18 -8.12 -12.08
N PRO A 151 -11.52 -7.96 -13.25
CA PRO A 151 -12.20 -7.62 -14.50
C PRO A 151 -12.98 -8.80 -15.08
N GLU A 152 -13.85 -8.53 -16.04
CA GLU A 152 -14.63 -9.54 -16.76
C GLU A 152 -14.15 -9.69 -18.20
N CYS A 153 -13.95 -10.93 -18.65
CA CYS A 153 -13.68 -11.23 -20.05
C CYS A 153 -14.99 -11.52 -20.80
N LYS A 154 -15.42 -10.59 -21.66
CA LYS A 154 -16.66 -10.71 -22.45
C LYS A 154 -16.37 -10.79 -23.94
N LYS A 155 -17.19 -11.55 -24.67
CA LYS A 155 -17.13 -11.60 -26.13
C LYS A 155 -17.92 -10.42 -26.71
N VAL A 156 -17.30 -9.25 -26.72
CA VAL A 156 -17.91 -8.01 -27.23
C VAL A 156 -17.77 -7.92 -28.74
N LYS A 157 -18.89 -7.71 -29.44
CA LYS A 157 -18.92 -7.54 -30.89
C LYS A 157 -20.02 -6.57 -31.32
N CYS A 158 -19.64 -5.34 -31.66
CA CYS A 158 -20.55 -4.41 -32.31
C CYS A 158 -20.56 -4.65 -33.82
N LEU A 159 -21.75 -4.71 -34.40
CA LEU A 159 -21.91 -4.78 -35.85
C LEU A 159 -21.66 -3.42 -36.48
N ARG A 160 -21.24 -3.42 -37.75
CA ARG A 160 -21.16 -2.21 -38.57
C ARG A 160 -22.47 -1.42 -38.47
N PRO A 161 -22.44 -0.14 -38.05
CA PRO A 161 -23.65 0.66 -37.96
C PRO A 161 -24.18 1.00 -39.36
N ASN A 162 -25.51 0.96 -39.50
CA ASN A 162 -26.18 1.44 -40.70
C ASN A 162 -26.45 2.94 -40.56
N ILE A 163 -25.81 3.75 -41.40
CA ILE A 163 -25.93 5.22 -41.37
C ILE A 163 -26.31 5.69 -42.78
N PRO A 164 -27.61 5.81 -43.10
CA PRO A 164 -28.05 6.32 -44.38
C PRO A 164 -27.47 7.71 -44.65
N ASN A 165 -26.90 7.92 -45.86
CA ASN A 165 -26.20 9.16 -46.23
C ASN A 165 -25.00 9.51 -45.33
N GLY A 166 -24.43 8.52 -44.61
CA GLY A 166 -23.19 8.65 -43.87
C GLY A 166 -22.10 7.71 -44.42
N ARG A 167 -20.85 8.05 -44.14
CA ARG A 167 -19.66 7.27 -44.51
C ARG A 167 -18.67 7.18 -43.35
N MET A 168 -17.88 6.11 -43.35
CA MET A 168 -16.74 5.92 -42.45
C MET A 168 -15.43 6.13 -43.25
N PRO A 169 -14.77 7.29 -43.16
CA PRO A 169 -13.67 7.65 -44.05
C PRO A 169 -12.40 6.82 -43.83
N TYR A 170 -12.18 6.30 -42.63
CA TYR A 170 -10.99 5.51 -42.28
C TYR A 170 -11.16 4.00 -42.50
N GLY A 171 -12.12 3.62 -43.34
CA GLY A 171 -12.45 2.23 -43.62
C GLY A 171 -13.53 1.68 -42.70
N SER A 172 -14.03 0.50 -43.08
CA SER A 172 -15.15 -0.14 -42.41
C SER A 172 -14.91 -1.64 -42.29
N ARG A 173 -15.28 -2.20 -41.14
CA ARG A 173 -15.23 -3.63 -40.83
C ARG A 173 -16.66 -4.12 -40.62
N GLU A 174 -16.87 -5.43 -40.75
CA GLU A 174 -18.18 -6.02 -40.42
C GLU A 174 -18.45 -6.01 -38.91
N THR A 175 -17.40 -6.14 -38.11
CA THR A 175 -17.49 -6.19 -36.64
C THR A 175 -16.37 -5.43 -35.95
N TYR A 176 -16.67 -4.93 -34.74
CA TYR A 176 -15.81 -4.10 -33.91
C TYR A 176 -15.78 -4.67 -32.48
N THR A 177 -14.60 -4.69 -31.87
CA THR A 177 -14.39 -5.15 -30.49
C THR A 177 -14.55 -4.00 -29.50
N TYR A 178 -14.63 -4.32 -28.20
CA TYR A 178 -14.73 -3.33 -27.12
C TYR A 178 -13.73 -2.17 -27.27
N GLN A 179 -14.20 -0.95 -26.97
CA GLN A 179 -13.47 0.32 -27.08
C GLN A 179 -12.94 0.69 -28.47
N HIS A 180 -13.25 -0.10 -29.50
CA HIS A 180 -12.91 0.29 -30.86
C HIS A 180 -13.82 1.44 -31.29
N SER A 181 -13.21 2.58 -31.60
CA SER A 181 -13.89 3.80 -32.04
C SER A 181 -13.92 3.91 -33.56
N ILE A 182 -15.02 4.45 -34.08
CA ILE A 182 -15.17 4.81 -35.48
C ILE A 182 -15.60 6.26 -35.64
N PHE A 183 -15.19 6.85 -36.75
CA PHE A 183 -15.57 8.20 -37.14
C PHE A 183 -16.60 8.16 -38.27
N ILE A 184 -17.61 9.04 -38.17
CA ILE A 184 -18.74 9.10 -39.08
C ILE A 184 -18.84 10.51 -39.66
N GLU A 185 -19.00 10.57 -40.98
CA GLU A 185 -19.18 11.80 -41.73
C GLU A 185 -20.43 11.69 -42.61
N CYS A 186 -21.24 12.75 -42.69
CA CYS A 186 -22.38 12.77 -43.61
C CYS A 186 -21.96 13.13 -45.04
N SER A 187 -22.67 12.57 -46.00
CA SER A 187 -22.55 12.93 -47.41
C SER A 187 -22.92 14.41 -47.64
N PRO A 188 -22.41 15.05 -48.71
CA PRO A 188 -22.76 16.43 -49.03
C PRO A 188 -24.27 16.67 -49.08
N GLY A 189 -24.73 17.76 -48.47
CA GLY A 189 -26.16 18.10 -48.37
C GLY A 189 -26.89 17.52 -47.16
N PHE A 190 -26.18 16.84 -46.26
CA PHE A 190 -26.70 16.34 -44.99
C PHE A 190 -25.89 16.87 -43.80
N THR A 191 -26.57 17.10 -42.69
CA THR A 191 -26.00 17.49 -41.39
C THR A 191 -26.04 16.31 -40.43
N LEU A 192 -24.94 16.12 -39.68
CA LEU A 192 -24.82 15.09 -38.66
C LEU A 192 -25.57 15.49 -37.38
N VAL A 193 -26.46 14.63 -36.90
CA VAL A 193 -27.16 14.75 -35.62
C VAL A 193 -26.67 13.64 -34.69
N GLY A 194 -26.01 14.03 -33.59
CA GLY A 194 -25.36 13.13 -32.64
C GLY A 194 -23.85 13.29 -32.60
N SER A 195 -23.14 12.26 -32.15
CA SER A 195 -21.67 12.27 -32.09
C SER A 195 -21.05 11.81 -33.41
N SER A 196 -20.03 12.51 -33.90
CA SER A 196 -19.22 12.08 -35.05
C SER A 196 -18.27 10.93 -34.73
N THR A 197 -18.04 10.66 -33.44
CA THR A 197 -17.21 9.54 -32.97
C THR A 197 -18.01 8.68 -32.00
N ILE A 198 -18.08 7.37 -32.27
CA ILE A 198 -18.75 6.38 -31.42
C ILE A 198 -17.81 5.20 -31.18
N TYR A 199 -17.92 4.53 -30.04
CA TYR A 199 -17.13 3.37 -29.67
C TYR A 199 -18.00 2.16 -29.35
N CYS A 200 -17.45 0.96 -29.53
CA CYS A 200 -18.13 -0.26 -29.15
C CYS A 200 -18.07 -0.47 -27.63
N ASP A 201 -19.22 -0.40 -26.98
CA ASP A 201 -19.38 -0.52 -25.54
C ASP A 201 -19.31 -1.99 -25.07
N ALA A 202 -19.14 -2.19 -23.76
CA ALA A 202 -19.07 -3.50 -23.12
C ALA A 202 -20.32 -4.36 -23.39
N ASN A 203 -21.48 -3.74 -23.66
CA ASN A 203 -22.73 -4.43 -23.95
C ASN A 203 -22.90 -4.81 -25.43
N SER A 204 -21.86 -4.67 -26.26
CA SER A 204 -21.92 -4.87 -27.73
C SER A 204 -22.84 -3.88 -28.45
N GLU A 205 -22.99 -2.69 -27.89
CA GLU A 205 -23.74 -1.57 -28.46
C GLU A 205 -22.82 -0.39 -28.76
N TRP A 206 -23.24 0.49 -29.66
CA TRP A 206 -22.50 1.72 -29.94
C TRP A 206 -22.79 2.80 -28.91
N ASN A 207 -21.75 3.43 -28.38
CA ASN A 207 -21.85 4.53 -27.43
C ASN A 207 -20.96 5.73 -27.85
N PRO A 208 -21.49 6.96 -27.93
CA PRO A 208 -22.92 7.29 -27.99
C PRO A 208 -23.63 6.50 -29.10
N SER A 209 -24.97 6.46 -29.04
CA SER A 209 -25.77 5.77 -30.05
C SER A 209 -25.45 6.25 -31.47
N VAL A 210 -25.64 5.38 -32.46
CA VAL A 210 -25.35 5.65 -33.87
C VAL A 210 -26.01 6.97 -34.33
N PRO A 211 -25.25 7.95 -34.86
CA PRO A 211 -25.76 9.25 -35.27
C PRO A 211 -26.60 9.15 -36.55
N GLN A 212 -27.36 10.21 -36.84
CA GLN A 212 -28.21 10.32 -38.02
C GLN A 212 -27.70 11.42 -38.96
N CYS A 213 -27.77 11.19 -40.27
CA CYS A 213 -27.52 12.23 -41.27
C CYS A 213 -28.86 12.75 -41.80
N VAL A 214 -29.19 13.99 -41.45
CA VAL A 214 -30.45 14.64 -41.80
C VAL A 214 -30.21 15.61 -42.95
N LYS A 215 -31.07 15.62 -43.96
CA LYS A 215 -30.93 16.51 -45.12
C LYS A 215 -31.03 17.97 -44.67
N ASN A 216 -30.16 18.82 -45.23
CA ASN A 216 -30.15 20.27 -45.00
C ASN A 216 -31.41 20.96 -45.53
#